data_AF-A0A9D0QUU1-F1
#
_entry.id   AF-A0A9D0QUU1-F1
#
_cell.length_a   1.000
_cell.length_b   1.000
_cell.length_c   1.000
_cell.angle_alpha   90.00
_cell.angle_beta   90.00
_cell.angle_gamma   90.00
#
_symmetry.space_group_name_H-M   'P 1'
#
loop_
_entity.id
_entity.type
_entity.pdbx_description
1 polymer ?
#
loop_
_entity_poly.entity_id
_entity_poly.type
_entity_poly.pdbx_seq_one_letter_code
_entity_poly.pdbx_strand_id
1 'polypeptide(L)'
;MALVKCNECGSEISDTASACPKCGAAVVRKLGEHEDQCPHCMTVVNASATKCPSCGAVKGYMFDRRYGAFGKTGTIIWGIVVPSLIAIGAASVTSGFSLLLMLLPVYAAYRVFVTGPRWWATGLPG
;
A
#
# COMPACT_ATOMS: atom_id res chain seq x y z
N MET A 1 8.64 20.72 16.62
CA MET A 1 9.79 19.83 16.40
C MET A 1 10.02 19.13 17.73
N ALA A 2 9.82 17.82 17.83
CA ALA A 2 10.19 17.08 19.02
C ALA A 2 11.66 16.61 18.88
N LEU A 3 12.31 16.45 20.03
CA LEU A 3 13.66 15.93 20.15
C LEU A 3 13.56 14.52 20.74
N VAL A 4 14.10 13.53 20.04
CA VAL A 4 14.23 12.15 20.50
C VAL A 4 15.62 11.94 21.09
N LYS A 5 15.69 11.19 22.18
CA LYS A 5 16.98 10.75 22.75
C LYS A 5 17.57 9.64 21.90
N CYS A 6 18.86 9.75 21.62
CA CYS A 6 19.64 8.68 21.03
C CYS A 6 19.68 7.47 21.97
N ASN A 7 19.37 6.28 21.48
CA ASN A 7 19.49 5.05 22.28
C ASN A 7 20.94 4.69 22.63
N GLU A 8 21.91 5.11 21.80
CA GLU A 8 23.33 4.77 22.00
C GLU A 8 24.04 5.76 22.94
N CYS A 9 23.90 7.06 22.70
CA CYS A 9 24.66 8.08 23.43
C CYS A 9 23.83 8.98 24.35
N GLY A 10 22.50 8.81 24.37
CA GLY A 10 21.60 9.61 25.22
C GLY A 10 21.46 11.08 24.82
N SER A 11 22.11 11.54 23.74
CA SER A 11 21.99 12.92 23.27
C SER A 11 20.61 13.20 22.68
N GLU A 12 20.11 14.41 22.85
CA GLU A 12 18.89 14.88 22.20
C GLU A 12 19.17 15.17 20.72
N ILE A 13 18.38 14.54 19.83
CA ILE A 13 18.50 14.67 18.39
C ILE A 13 17.12 15.02 17.83
N SER A 14 17.07 15.76 16.73
CA SER A 14 15.81 15.97 16.02
C SER A 14 15.22 14.65 15.55
N ASP A 15 13.90 14.49 15.69
CA ASP A 15 13.15 13.36 15.14
C ASP A 15 13.32 13.22 13.61
N THR A 16 13.75 14.31 12.96
CA THR A 16 14.04 14.38 11.53
C THR A 16 15.50 14.07 11.18
N ALA A 17 16.36 13.68 12.13
CA ALA A 17 17.76 13.32 11.84
C ALA A 17 17.90 11.83 11.46
N SER A 18 18.70 11.50 10.45
CA SER A 18 18.89 10.12 9.96
C SER A 18 19.95 9.38 10.76
N ALA A 19 20.93 10.13 11.26
CA ALA A 19 21.98 9.66 12.14
C ALA A 19 22.20 10.68 13.26
N CYS A 20 22.67 10.18 14.40
CA CYS A 20 23.08 11.03 15.50
C CYS A 20 24.35 11.81 15.13
N PRO A 21 24.37 13.15 15.22
CA PRO A 21 25.57 13.93 14.94
C PRO A 21 26.68 13.74 15.99
N LYS A 22 26.35 13.21 17.18
CA LYS A 22 27.31 12.98 18.28
C LYS A 22 28.00 11.61 18.21
N CYS A 23 27.26 10.54 17.92
CA CYS A 23 27.82 9.17 17.94
C CYS A 23 27.78 8.47 16.57
N GLY A 24 27.14 9.05 15.55
CA GLY A 24 27.00 8.44 14.23
C GLY A 24 26.00 7.28 14.14
N ALA A 25 25.34 6.91 15.25
CA ALA A 25 24.35 5.84 15.26
C ALA A 25 23.13 6.18 14.38
N ALA A 26 22.62 5.17 13.66
CA ALA A 26 21.41 5.30 12.87
C ALA A 26 20.21 5.55 13.79
N VAL A 27 19.50 6.66 13.58
CA VAL A 27 18.31 6.98 14.36
C VAL A 27 17.12 6.29 13.69
N VAL A 28 16.50 5.34 14.39
CA VAL A 28 15.24 4.73 13.94
C VAL A 28 14.16 5.79 14.03
N ARG A 29 13.95 6.52 12.92
CA ARG A 29 12.88 7.51 12.82
C ARG A 29 11.54 6.77 12.89
N LYS A 30 10.65 7.23 13.76
CA LYS A 30 9.23 6.87 13.66
C LYS A 30 8.68 7.64 12.48
N LEU A 31 8.31 6.94 11.41
CA LEU A 31 7.61 7.53 10.27
C LEU A 31 6.38 8.28 10.79
N GLY A 32 6.19 9.52 10.34
CA GLY A 32 4.99 10.28 10.68
C GLY A 32 3.74 9.60 10.11
N GLU A 33 2.54 9.94 10.62
CA GLU A 33 1.27 9.35 10.18
C GLU A 33 0.97 9.53 8.67
N HIS A 34 1.70 10.44 8.00
CA HIS A 34 1.60 10.70 6.56
C HIS A 34 2.84 10.29 5.77
N GLU A 35 3.79 9.58 6.38
CA GLU A 35 5.03 9.15 5.75
C GLU A 35 5.10 7.62 5.75
N ASP A 36 5.47 7.06 4.62
CA ASP A 36 5.75 5.64 4.45
C ASP A 36 7.16 5.46 3.89
N GLN A 37 7.77 4.32 4.16
CA GLN A 37 9.07 3.98 3.58
C GLN A 37 8.90 2.96 2.46
N CYS A 38 9.52 3.22 1.31
CA CYS A 38 9.54 2.24 0.21
C CYS A 38 10.43 1.04 0.60
N PRO A 39 9.94 -0.21 0.56
CA PRO A 39 10.75 -1.38 0.94
C PRO A 39 11.85 -1.72 -0.08
N HIS A 40 11.80 -1.16 -1.29
CA HIS A 40 12.76 -1.47 -2.36
C HIS A 40 13.99 -0.56 -2.35
N CYS A 41 13.80 0.74 -2.10
CA CYS A 41 14.87 1.74 -2.15
C CYS A 41 15.05 2.50 -0.83
N MET A 42 14.26 2.18 0.20
CA MET A 42 14.31 2.78 1.53
C MET A 42 14.07 4.31 1.56
N THR A 43 13.62 4.91 0.46
CA THR A 43 13.27 6.33 0.44
C THR A 43 11.96 6.57 1.17
N VAL A 44 11.93 7.61 1.98
CA VAL A 44 10.71 8.11 2.63
C VAL A 44 9.84 8.76 1.56
N VAL A 45 8.59 8.35 1.49
CA VAL A 45 7.58 8.84 0.55
C VAL A 45 6.32 9.18 1.33
N ASN A 46 5.46 10.02 0.77
CA ASN A 46 4.17 10.29 1.40
C ASN A 46 3.27 9.04 1.36
N ALA A 47 2.46 8.84 2.40
CA ALA A 47 1.57 7.69 2.51
C ALA A 47 0.54 7.61 1.36
N SER A 48 0.18 8.76 0.77
CA SER A 48 -0.69 8.89 -0.40
C SER A 48 0.03 8.72 -1.75
N ALA A 49 1.36 8.59 -1.77
CA ALA A 49 2.13 8.48 -3.00
C ALA A 49 1.89 7.12 -3.68
N THR A 50 1.43 7.16 -4.93
CA THR A 50 1.17 5.95 -5.74
C THR A 50 2.42 5.42 -6.43
N LYS A 51 3.44 6.27 -6.62
CA LYS A 51 4.71 5.94 -7.27
C LYS A 51 5.86 6.46 -6.43
N CYS A 52 6.88 5.64 -6.25
CA CYS A 52 8.14 6.06 -5.65
C CYS A 52 8.94 6.86 -6.70
N PRO A 53 9.42 8.08 -6.38
CA PRO A 53 10.21 8.89 -7.31
C PRO A 53 11.60 8.32 -7.59
N SER A 54 12.16 7.53 -6.67
CA SER A 54 13.54 7.06 -6.77
C SER A 54 13.68 5.72 -7.48
N CYS A 55 12.82 4.74 -7.19
CA CYS A 55 12.88 3.42 -7.83
C CYS A 55 11.74 3.12 -8.80
N GLY A 56 10.74 3.99 -8.89
CA GLY A 56 9.57 3.79 -9.75
C GLY A 56 8.56 2.75 -9.25
N ALA A 57 8.80 2.08 -8.11
CA ALA A 57 7.86 1.14 -7.54
C ALA A 57 6.47 1.78 -7.33
N VAL A 58 5.42 0.98 -7.52
CA VAL A 58 4.03 1.43 -7.41
C VAL A 58 3.40 0.92 -6.13
N LYS A 59 2.59 1.77 -5.49
CA LYS A 59 1.80 1.45 -4.30
C LYS A 59 0.32 1.36 -4.67
N GLY A 60 -0.36 0.31 -4.22
CA GLY A 60 -1.78 0.08 -4.54
C GLY A 60 -2.36 -1.12 -3.79
N TYR A 61 -3.55 -1.58 -4.18
CA TYR A 61 -4.21 -2.75 -3.58
C TYR A 61 -4.15 -4.00 -4.48
N MET A 62 -4.14 -3.79 -5.79
CA MET A 62 -3.88 -4.82 -6.79
C MET A 62 -2.93 -4.26 -7.84
N PHE A 63 -2.10 -5.13 -8.41
CA PHE A 63 -1.24 -4.81 -9.53
C PHE A 63 -1.51 -5.78 -10.68
N ASP A 64 -1.81 -5.24 -11.85
CA ASP A 64 -1.90 -6.00 -13.08
C ASP A 64 -0.86 -5.46 -14.08
N ARG A 65 -0.15 -6.35 -14.77
CA ARG A 65 0.89 -5.95 -15.72
C ARG A 65 0.30 -5.20 -16.92
N ARG A 66 -0.98 -5.40 -17.26
CA ARG A 66 -1.66 -4.71 -18.36
C ARG A 66 -2.24 -3.36 -17.98
N TYR A 67 -2.76 -3.22 -16.76
CA TYR A 67 -3.51 -2.03 -16.33
C TYR A 67 -2.78 -1.19 -15.27
N GLY A 68 -1.69 -1.68 -14.70
CA GLY A 68 -0.94 -1.02 -13.64
C GLY A 68 -1.48 -1.30 -12.24
N ALA A 69 -1.06 -0.47 -11.27
CA ALA A 69 -1.53 -0.55 -9.90
C ALA A 69 -2.89 0.12 -9.74
N PHE A 70 -3.85 -0.61 -9.20
CA PHE A 70 -5.17 -0.08 -8.84
C PHE A 70 -5.13 0.54 -7.44
N GLY A 71 -5.59 1.79 -7.36
CA GLY A 71 -5.88 2.46 -6.10
C GLY A 71 -7.14 1.90 -5.42
N LYS A 72 -7.49 2.46 -4.26
CA LYS A 72 -8.63 2.03 -3.44
C LYS A 72 -9.96 2.03 -4.22
N THR A 73 -10.19 3.05 -5.02
CA THR A 73 -11.42 3.18 -5.83
C THR A 73 -11.46 2.17 -6.99
N GLY A 74 -10.33 1.98 -7.66
CA GLY A 74 -10.21 1.02 -8.76
C GLY A 74 -10.50 -0.42 -8.32
N THR A 75 -10.02 -0.83 -7.15
CA THR A 75 -10.31 -2.16 -6.61
C THR A 75 -11.74 -2.36 -6.15
N ILE A 76 -12.43 -1.31 -5.68
CA ILE A 76 -13.88 -1.41 -5.37
C ILE A 76 -14.68 -1.59 -6.66
N ILE A 77 -14.39 -0.79 -7.70
CA ILE A 77 -15.14 -0.83 -8.95
C ILE A 77 -14.96 -2.19 -9.63
N TRP A 78 -13.73 -2.60 -9.91
CA TRP A 78 -13.44 -3.86 -10.60
C TRP A 78 -13.64 -5.09 -9.72
N GLY A 79 -13.43 -4.98 -8.41
CA GLY A 79 -13.51 -6.11 -7.48
C GLY A 79 -14.88 -6.36 -6.87
N ILE A 80 -15.78 -5.37 -6.82
CA ILE A 80 -17.11 -5.51 -6.20
C ILE A 80 -18.22 -5.05 -7.16
N VAL A 81 -18.14 -3.82 -7.68
CA VAL A 81 -19.24 -3.23 -8.45
C VAL A 81 -19.46 -3.95 -9.79
N VAL A 82 -18.39 -4.20 -10.54
CA VAL A 82 -18.48 -4.88 -11.83
C VAL A 82 -18.98 -6.33 -11.68
N PRO A 83 -18.41 -7.18 -10.79
CA PRO A 83 -18.92 -8.54 -10.58
C PRO A 83 -20.38 -8.57 -10.09
N SER A 84 -20.76 -7.61 -9.24
CA SER A 84 -22.12 -7.55 -8.73
C SER A 84 -23.14 -7.18 -9.81
N LEU A 85 -22.83 -6.21 -10.67
CA LEU A 85 -23.68 -5.88 -11.84
C LEU A 85 -23.81 -7.07 -12.81
N ILE A 86 -22.72 -7.78 -13.08
CA ILE A 86 -22.73 -8.98 -13.95
C ILE A 86 -23.62 -10.07 -13.34
N ALA A 87 -23.49 -10.31 -12.03
CA ALA A 87 -24.30 -11.31 -11.33
C ALA A 87 -25.79 -10.94 -11.31
N ILE A 88 -26.16 -9.65 -11.16
CA ILE A 88 -27.55 -9.19 -11.27
C ILE A 88 -28.09 -9.42 -12.69
N GLY A 89 -27.31 -9.11 -13.72
CA GLY A 89 -27.69 -9.36 -15.12
C GLY A 89 -27.86 -10.84 -15.47
N ALA A 90 -27.07 -11.72 -14.83
CA ALA A 90 -27.12 -13.17 -15.03
C ALA A 90 -28.14 -13.89 -14.13
N ALA A 91 -28.78 -13.18 -13.20
CA ALA A 91 -29.73 -13.76 -12.23
C ALA A 91 -30.98 -14.37 -12.88
N SER A 92 -31.25 -14.08 -14.15
CA SER A 92 -32.27 -14.74 -14.96
C SER A 92 -31.94 -16.20 -15.33
N VAL A 93 -30.70 -16.67 -15.13
CA VAL A 93 -30.20 -17.96 -15.66
C VAL A 93 -29.89 -19.00 -14.57
N THR A 94 -29.64 -18.63 -13.31
CA THR A 94 -29.24 -19.60 -12.26
C THR A 94 -29.82 -19.29 -10.88
N SER A 95 -30.79 -20.08 -10.46
CA SER A 95 -31.61 -19.93 -9.23
C SER A 95 -30.91 -20.24 -7.90
N GLY A 96 -29.58 -20.25 -7.83
CA GLY A 96 -28.88 -20.54 -6.55
C GLY A 96 -27.38 -20.25 -6.52
N PHE A 97 -26.69 -20.30 -7.66
CA PHE A 97 -25.26 -20.01 -7.72
C PHE A 97 -24.92 -18.51 -7.62
N SER A 98 -25.91 -17.65 -7.80
CA SER A 98 -25.75 -16.20 -7.89
C SER A 98 -25.28 -15.55 -6.58
N LEU A 99 -25.69 -16.08 -5.42
CA LEU A 99 -25.26 -15.55 -4.12
C LEU A 99 -23.81 -15.93 -3.80
N LEU A 100 -23.41 -17.15 -4.14
CA LEU A 100 -22.04 -17.63 -3.92
C LEU A 100 -21.04 -16.89 -4.83
N LEU A 101 -21.45 -16.61 -6.08
CA LEU A 101 -20.71 -15.76 -7.02
C LEU A 101 -20.57 -14.30 -6.57
N MET A 102 -21.52 -13.77 -5.80
CA MET A 102 -21.45 -12.43 -5.21
C MET A 102 -20.54 -12.37 -3.97
N LEU A 103 -20.53 -13.41 -3.15
CA LEU A 103 -19.76 -13.43 -1.89
C LEU A 103 -18.25 -13.58 -2.13
N LEU A 104 -17.83 -14.31 -3.16
CA LEU A 104 -16.42 -14.47 -3.55
C LEU A 104 -15.67 -13.14 -3.82
N PRO A 105 -16.14 -12.26 -4.74
CA PRO A 105 -15.50 -10.98 -5.01
C PRO A 105 -15.51 -10.05 -3.80
N VAL A 106 -16.60 -10.06 -3.02
CA VAL A 106 -16.70 -9.29 -1.77
C VAL A 106 -15.67 -9.76 -0.74
N TYR A 107 -15.51 -11.07 -0.58
CA TYR A 107 -14.51 -11.64 0.32
C TYR A 107 -13.07 -11.34 -0.13
N ALA A 108 -12.80 -11.44 -1.44
CA ALA A 108 -11.50 -11.09 -2.01
C ALA A 108 -11.18 -9.61 -1.78
N ALA A 109 -12.13 -8.70 -2.02
CA ALA A 109 -11.97 -7.29 -1.76
C ALA A 109 -11.76 -7.00 -0.26
N TYR A 110 -12.54 -7.63 0.63
CA TYR A 110 -12.36 -7.53 2.08
C TYR A 110 -10.94 -7.93 2.52
N ARG A 111 -10.45 -9.08 2.05
CA ARG A 111 -9.09 -9.56 2.34
C ARG A 111 -8.02 -8.56 1.91
N VAL A 112 -8.17 -7.98 0.72
CA VAL A 112 -7.25 -6.98 0.17
C VAL A 112 -7.26 -5.68 1.00
N PHE A 113 -8.43 -5.24 1.48
CA PHE A 113 -8.51 -4.04 2.33
C PHE A 113 -7.92 -4.27 3.73
N VAL A 114 -8.08 -5.45 4.31
CA VAL A 114 -7.51 -5.79 5.63
C VAL A 114 -5.98 -5.85 5.57
N THR A 115 -5.39 -6.33 4.48
CA THR A 115 -3.92 -6.39 4.34
C THR A 115 -3.27 -5.05 3.99
N GLY A 116 -4.06 -4.01 3.69
CA GLY A 116 -3.57 -2.69 3.31
C GLY A 116 -2.92 -2.64 1.91
N PRO A 117 -2.53 -1.43 1.47
CA PRO A 117 -1.83 -1.26 0.20
C PRO A 117 -0.42 -1.85 0.27
N ARG A 118 0.01 -2.48 -0.82
CA ARG A 118 1.35 -3.07 -0.97
C ARG A 118 2.16 -2.33 -2.02
N TRP A 119 3.47 -2.50 -1.94
CA TRP A 119 4.41 -2.02 -2.95
C TRP A 119 4.69 -3.15 -3.95
N TRP A 120 4.64 -2.82 -5.24
CA TRP A 120 5.10 -3.70 -6.32
C TRP A 120 6.22 -3.01 -7.09
N ALA A 121 7.28 -3.76 -7.37
CA ALA A 121 8.33 -3.32 -8.27
C ALA A 121 7.81 -3.34 -9.71
N THR A 122 7.86 -2.20 -10.40
CA THR A 122 7.43 -2.08 -11.81
C THR A 122 8.57 -2.35 -12.81
N GLY A 123 9.73 -2.78 -12.34
CA GLY A 123 10.84 -3.19 -13.19
C GLY A 123 12.02 -3.76 -12.40
N LEU A 124 12.39 -5.00 -12.70
CA LEU A 124 13.76 -5.30 -13.09
C LEU A 124 13.70 -5.44 -14.63
N PRO A 125 14.40 -4.61 -15.41
CA PRO A 125 14.69 -4.97 -16.79
C PRO A 125 15.63 -6.19 -16.74
N GLY A 126 15.21 -7.28 -17.38
CA GLY A 126 16.15 -8.17 -18.05
C GLY A 126 16.49 -7.54 -19.39
#